data_AF-A0A3R6E5V8-F1
#
_entry.id   AF-A0A3R6E5V8-F1
#
_cell.length_a   1.000
_cell.length_b   1.000
_cell.length_c   1.000
_cell.angle_alpha   90.00
_cell.angle_beta   90.00
_cell.angle_gamma   90.00
#
_symmetry.space_group_name_H-M   'P 1'
#
loop_
_entity.id
_entity.type
_entity.pdbx_description
1 polymer ?
#
loop_
_entity_poly.entity_id
_entity_poly.type
_entity_poly.pdbx_seq_one_letter_code
_entity_poly.pdbx_strand_id
1 'polypeptide(L)'
;MRNMLRKALSVLLMIATMFSISVQPVMAAPSTAETVNNGLEMIEQNFTDTTIYAKYYLTIDGETLLYTEYGEIVNNTFVLNSTSVKVDENKEPILSTQMTERYVEPIVSVATNDVGFRSSCEYKPHTETFSFKADKWTLGLITQAIVTATGLAAGTAGVIAGALIDSVASGLISVIPDSVYFDGERCVSRSTGKIYYRYRGNFYNDSSKSVLLAENVSWSRRWGH
;
A
#
# COMPACT_ATOMS: atom_id res chain seq x y z
N MET A 1 -40.73 -65.87 51.18
CA MET A 1 -40.01 -65.33 52.35
C MET A 1 -39.12 -64.18 51.90
N ARG A 2 -39.27 -63.01 52.56
CA ARG A 2 -38.45 -61.78 52.46
C ARG A 2 -38.45 -61.06 51.11
N ASN A 3 -39.42 -60.16 50.89
CA ASN A 3 -39.34 -58.72 51.21
C ASN A 3 -38.11 -58.05 50.56
N MET A 4 -38.29 -57.26 49.51
CA MET A 4 -38.67 -55.83 49.64
C MET A 4 -37.86 -55.12 50.73
N LEU A 5 -36.60 -54.79 50.42
CA LEU A 5 -35.72 -53.85 51.12
C LEU A 5 -34.42 -53.89 50.31
N ARG A 6 -34.02 -52.92 49.49
CA ARG A 6 -33.91 -51.49 49.80
C ARG A 6 -33.86 -50.70 48.49
N LYS A 7 -34.86 -49.84 48.29
CA LYS A 7 -34.62 -48.53 47.68
C LYS A 7 -33.83 -47.68 48.71
N ALA A 8 -33.07 -46.71 48.20
CA ALA A 8 -32.44 -45.61 48.92
C ALA A 8 -31.19 -45.94 49.76
N LEU A 9 -30.03 -45.89 49.11
CA LEU A 9 -28.88 -45.11 49.57
C LEU A 9 -28.05 -44.82 48.28
N SER A 10 -28.40 -43.78 47.52
CA SER A 10 -27.97 -42.40 47.77
C SER A 10 -26.46 -42.23 47.64
N VAL A 11 -26.07 -41.70 46.48
CA VAL A 11 -25.09 -40.60 46.35
C VAL A 11 -23.65 -40.95 46.72
N LEU A 12 -22.82 -41.26 45.72
CA LEU A 12 -21.48 -40.67 45.50
C LEU A 12 -20.77 -41.41 44.34
N LEU A 13 -20.00 -40.66 43.56
CA LEU A 13 -19.26 -41.02 42.33
C LEU A 13 -20.17 -41.11 41.09
N MET A 14 -20.61 -39.98 40.55
CA MET A 14 -19.85 -39.07 39.67
C MET A 14 -19.18 -39.75 38.46
N ILE A 15 -19.77 -39.46 37.29
CA ILE A 15 -19.10 -38.95 36.09
C ILE A 15 -18.07 -39.89 35.43
N ALA A 16 -18.51 -40.66 34.44
CA ALA A 16 -17.72 -41.01 33.25
C ALA A 16 -18.60 -41.63 32.15
N THR A 17 -19.67 -40.96 31.74
CA THR A 17 -20.35 -41.28 30.48
C THR A 17 -19.82 -40.33 29.41
N MET A 18 -18.75 -40.75 28.71
CA MET A 18 -18.39 -40.15 27.42
C MET A 18 -19.42 -40.58 26.38
N PHE A 19 -20.54 -39.85 26.33
CA PHE A 19 -21.36 -39.80 25.12
C PHE A 19 -20.71 -38.79 24.18
N SER A 20 -20.10 -39.31 23.12
CA SER A 20 -19.72 -38.58 21.94
C SER A 20 -20.98 -38.06 21.25
N ILE A 21 -21.41 -36.86 21.64
CA ILE A 21 -22.33 -36.05 20.87
C ILE A 21 -21.45 -35.07 20.11
N SER A 22 -21.34 -35.27 18.81
CA SER A 22 -20.77 -34.30 17.89
C SER A 22 -21.61 -33.03 17.97
N VAL A 23 -21.17 -32.06 18.76
CA VAL A 23 -21.62 -30.68 18.63
C VAL A 23 -21.02 -30.19 17.32
N GLN A 24 -21.74 -30.35 16.22
CA GLN A 24 -21.46 -29.51 15.06
C GLN A 24 -21.67 -28.07 15.54
N PRO A 25 -20.68 -27.17 15.42
CA PRO A 25 -21.01 -25.77 15.54
C PRO A 25 -22.06 -25.50 14.47
N VAL A 26 -23.26 -25.12 14.88
CA VAL A 26 -24.15 -24.36 14.00
C VAL A 26 -23.36 -23.09 13.75
N MET A 27 -22.59 -23.09 12.67
CA MET A 27 -22.14 -21.86 12.05
C MET A 27 -23.43 -21.10 11.79
N ALA A 28 -23.70 -20.11 12.65
CA ALA A 28 -24.57 -19.02 12.26
C ALA A 28 -24.09 -18.62 10.86
N ALA A 29 -25.01 -18.59 9.90
CA ALA A 29 -24.73 -17.95 8.62
C ALA A 29 -24.00 -16.65 8.94
N PRO A 30 -22.90 -16.30 8.26
CA PRO A 30 -22.31 -15.00 8.48
C PRO A 30 -23.46 -14.01 8.27
N SER A 31 -23.92 -13.40 9.37
CA SER A 31 -24.58 -12.12 9.27
C SER A 31 -23.61 -11.35 8.40
N THR A 32 -24.11 -10.81 7.29
CA THR A 32 -23.38 -9.84 6.49
C THR A 32 -22.99 -8.71 7.44
N ALA A 33 -21.88 -8.91 8.14
CA ALA A 33 -21.00 -7.84 8.52
C ALA A 33 -20.77 -7.20 7.17
N GLU A 34 -21.35 -6.02 6.98
CA GLU A 34 -20.93 -5.14 5.92
C GLU A 34 -19.41 -5.19 5.96
N THR A 35 -18.82 -5.86 4.97
CA THR A 35 -17.40 -5.72 4.71
C THR A 35 -17.27 -4.23 4.55
N VAL A 36 -16.77 -3.55 5.58
CA VAL A 36 -16.33 -2.18 5.47
C VAL A 36 -15.26 -2.29 4.41
N ASN A 37 -15.60 -1.94 3.17
CA ASN A 37 -14.69 -1.95 2.05
C ASN A 37 -13.74 -0.77 2.28
N ASN A 38 -12.89 -0.87 3.30
CA ASN A 38 -11.68 -0.08 3.35
C ASN A 38 -10.92 -0.45 2.09
N GLY A 39 -10.53 0.55 1.30
CA GLY A 39 -10.07 0.26 -0.04
C GLY A 39 -9.95 1.48 -0.92
N LEU A 40 -9.14 1.30 -1.95
CA LEU A 40 -9.01 2.20 -3.08
C LEU A 40 -9.88 1.66 -4.22
N GLU A 41 -10.88 2.41 -4.65
CA GLU A 41 -11.65 2.09 -5.84
C GLU A 41 -11.31 3.07 -6.95
N MET A 42 -10.45 2.63 -7.87
CA MET A 42 -10.01 3.45 -8.98
C MET A 42 -11.11 3.65 -10.02
N ILE A 43 -11.42 4.90 -10.34
CA ILE A 43 -12.40 5.28 -11.38
C ILE A 43 -11.66 5.62 -12.67
N GLU A 44 -10.61 6.42 -12.57
CA GLU A 44 -9.83 6.88 -13.71
C GLU A 44 -8.37 7.07 -13.27
N GLN A 45 -7.43 6.59 -14.07
CA GLN A 45 -6.01 6.84 -13.84
C GLN A 45 -5.28 7.10 -15.16
N ASN A 46 -4.32 8.01 -15.10
CA ASN A 46 -3.36 8.24 -16.17
C ASN A 46 -2.00 8.57 -15.57
N PHE A 47 -1.09 7.62 -15.65
CA PHE A 47 0.24 7.70 -15.06
C PHE A 47 1.30 7.76 -16.14
N THR A 48 2.21 8.72 -16.01
CA THR A 48 3.36 8.89 -16.90
C THR A 48 4.64 8.98 -16.08
N ASP A 49 5.79 9.15 -16.75
CA ASP A 49 7.05 9.28 -16.03
C ASP A 49 7.12 10.52 -15.14
N THR A 50 6.40 11.59 -15.51
CA THR A 50 6.47 12.90 -14.83
C THR A 50 5.16 13.31 -14.20
N THR A 51 4.04 12.67 -14.53
CA THR A 51 2.72 13.04 -14.01
C THR A 51 1.94 11.85 -13.46
N ILE A 52 1.07 12.12 -12.51
CA ILE A 52 -0.04 11.26 -12.13
C ILE A 52 -1.34 12.05 -12.26
N TYR A 53 -2.35 11.40 -12.81
CA TYR A 53 -3.75 11.80 -12.66
C TYR A 53 -4.50 10.59 -12.13
N ALA A 54 -5.28 10.78 -11.06
CA ALA A 54 -6.11 9.74 -10.51
C ALA A 54 -7.42 10.30 -9.99
N LYS A 55 -8.52 9.59 -10.27
CA LYS A 55 -9.84 9.80 -9.69
C LYS A 55 -10.29 8.48 -9.07
N TYR A 56 -10.57 8.47 -7.78
CA TYR A 56 -10.83 7.24 -7.04
C TYR A 56 -11.66 7.49 -5.79
N TYR A 57 -12.41 6.49 -5.34
CA TYR A 57 -12.94 6.49 -3.98
C TYR A 57 -11.90 5.93 -3.02
N LEU A 58 -11.78 6.55 -1.86
CA LEU A 58 -10.97 6.06 -0.75
C LEU A 58 -11.87 5.96 0.46
N THR A 59 -11.94 4.76 1.03
CA THR A 59 -12.68 4.48 2.24
C THR A 59 -11.72 4.20 3.38
N ILE A 60 -11.76 5.03 4.42
CA ILE A 60 -10.98 4.88 5.65
C ILE A 60 -11.94 5.02 6.82
N ASP A 61 -11.89 4.07 7.76
CA ASP A 61 -12.73 4.05 8.96
C ASP A 61 -14.24 4.19 8.67
N GLY A 62 -14.69 3.63 7.54
CA GLY A 62 -16.09 3.69 7.08
C GLY A 62 -16.51 5.00 6.43
N GLU A 63 -15.68 6.05 6.43
CA GLU A 63 -15.93 7.25 5.63
C GLU A 63 -15.35 7.10 4.22
N THR A 64 -16.18 7.35 3.21
CA THR A 64 -15.75 7.32 1.81
C THR A 64 -15.67 8.74 1.25
N LEU A 65 -14.53 9.07 0.66
CA LEU A 65 -14.33 10.30 -0.10
C LEU A 65 -13.98 9.97 -1.54
N LEU A 66 -14.49 10.77 -2.47
CA LEU A 66 -14.02 10.82 -3.84
C LEU A 66 -12.82 11.76 -3.91
N TYR A 67 -11.68 11.25 -4.35
CA TYR A 67 -10.48 12.01 -4.64
C TYR A 67 -10.34 12.27 -6.13
N THR A 68 -9.81 13.44 -6.47
CA THR A 68 -9.26 13.77 -7.79
C THR A 68 -7.90 14.41 -7.55
N GLU A 69 -6.85 13.72 -7.97
CA GLU A 69 -5.47 14.09 -7.70
C GLU A 69 -4.70 14.26 -9.01
N TYR A 70 -3.97 15.37 -9.10
CA TYR A 70 -3.04 15.65 -10.18
C TYR A 70 -1.67 15.97 -9.58
N GLY A 71 -0.69 15.11 -9.86
CA GLY A 71 0.69 15.27 -9.43
C GLY A 71 1.62 15.46 -10.64
N GLU A 72 2.62 16.32 -10.51
CA GLU A 72 3.60 16.58 -11.56
C GLU A 72 5.00 16.83 -10.99
N ILE A 73 6.00 16.24 -11.63
CA ILE A 73 7.42 16.52 -11.39
C ILE A 73 7.83 17.73 -12.24
N VAL A 74 8.03 18.88 -11.60
CA VAL A 74 8.51 20.11 -12.23
C VAL A 74 9.74 20.60 -11.47
N ASN A 75 10.85 20.86 -12.16
CA ASN A 75 12.05 21.46 -11.58
C ASN A 75 12.51 20.76 -10.28
N ASN A 76 12.72 19.44 -10.32
CA ASN A 76 13.10 18.63 -9.16
C ASN A 76 12.15 18.75 -7.96
N THR A 77 10.89 19.07 -8.20
CA THR A 77 9.86 19.19 -7.17
C THR A 77 8.66 18.38 -7.62
N PHE A 78 8.05 17.63 -6.70
CA PHE A 78 6.77 17.00 -6.95
C PHE A 78 5.67 17.92 -6.44
N VAL A 79 4.81 18.41 -7.33
CA VAL A 79 3.66 19.25 -7.00
C VAL A 79 2.41 18.40 -7.12
N LEU A 80 1.66 18.26 -6.02
CA LEU A 80 0.39 17.54 -5.96
C LEU A 80 -0.74 18.52 -5.69
N ASN A 81 -1.76 18.51 -6.53
CA ASN A 81 -3.06 19.10 -6.22
C ASN A 81 -4.04 17.97 -5.94
N SER A 82 -4.67 17.99 -4.77
CA SER A 82 -5.63 16.98 -4.33
C SER A 82 -6.95 17.65 -4.03
N THR A 83 -8.00 17.21 -4.71
CA THR A 83 -9.38 17.58 -4.40
C THR A 83 -10.08 16.38 -3.80
N SER A 84 -10.75 16.58 -2.68
CA SER A 84 -11.56 15.57 -2.01
C SER A 84 -13.00 16.05 -1.83
N VAL A 85 -13.96 15.14 -1.89
CA VAL A 85 -15.38 15.42 -1.66
C VAL A 85 -16.03 14.21 -1.00
N LYS A 86 -16.85 14.42 0.04
CA LYS A 86 -17.63 13.34 0.64
C LYS A 86 -18.68 12.85 -0.36
N VAL A 87 -19.03 11.57 -0.30
CA VAL A 87 -20.05 10.98 -1.16
C VAL A 87 -21.22 10.46 -0.33
N ASP A 88 -22.40 10.37 -0.93
CA ASP A 88 -23.57 9.77 -0.31
C ASP A 88 -23.60 8.23 -0.45
N GLU A 89 -24.70 7.61 -0.01
CA GLU A 89 -24.90 6.16 -0.08
C GLU A 89 -24.86 5.60 -1.51
N ASN A 90 -25.12 6.44 -2.53
CA ASN A 90 -25.07 6.08 -3.95
C ASN A 90 -23.74 6.46 -4.60
N LYS A 91 -22.74 6.88 -3.82
CA LYS A 91 -21.44 7.40 -4.27
C LYS A 91 -21.53 8.70 -5.08
N GLU A 92 -22.61 9.44 -4.93
CA GLU A 92 -22.77 10.75 -5.56
C GLU A 92 -22.05 11.83 -4.75
N PRO A 93 -21.29 12.76 -5.39
CA PRO A 93 -20.54 13.78 -4.67
C PRO A 93 -21.42 14.82 -3.96
N ILE A 94 -21.15 15.05 -2.68
CA ILE A 94 -21.78 16.13 -1.91
C ILE A 94 -20.91 17.38 -2.04
N LEU A 95 -21.10 18.15 -3.12
CA LEU A 95 -20.21 19.24 -3.54
C LEU A 95 -19.94 20.32 -2.48
N SER A 96 -20.85 20.52 -1.52
CA SER A 96 -20.64 21.46 -0.41
C SER A 96 -19.51 21.06 0.56
N THR A 97 -19.04 19.80 0.48
CA THR A 97 -17.94 19.27 1.29
C THR A 97 -16.59 19.31 0.57
N GLN A 98 -16.53 19.86 -0.64
CA GLN A 98 -15.33 19.85 -1.45
C GLN A 98 -14.18 20.62 -0.77
N MET A 99 -13.03 19.97 -0.71
CA MET A 99 -11.78 20.57 -0.24
C MET A 99 -10.70 20.38 -1.28
N THR A 100 -9.86 21.40 -1.46
CA THR A 100 -8.69 21.33 -2.34
C THR A 100 -7.44 21.70 -1.55
N GLU A 101 -6.43 20.85 -1.65
CA GLU A 101 -5.14 20.99 -1.02
C GLU A 101 -4.03 20.94 -2.08
N ARG A 102 -2.92 21.62 -1.80
CA ARG A 102 -1.73 21.63 -2.66
C ARG A 102 -0.50 21.33 -1.84
N TYR A 103 0.28 20.35 -2.30
CA TYR A 103 1.51 19.89 -1.67
C TYR A 103 2.68 20.05 -2.63
N VAL A 104 3.84 20.44 -2.10
CA VAL A 104 5.03 20.76 -2.89
C VAL A 104 6.24 20.23 -2.15
N GLU A 105 6.86 19.18 -2.66
CA GLU A 105 8.00 18.53 -1.99
C GLU A 105 9.21 18.44 -2.93
N PRO A 106 10.41 18.85 -2.48
CA PRO A 106 11.62 18.74 -3.27
C PRO A 106 12.05 17.27 -3.42
N ILE A 107 12.50 16.91 -4.61
CA ILE A 107 13.02 15.58 -4.91
C ILE A 107 14.54 15.63 -4.75
N VAL A 108 15.05 14.83 -3.82
CA VAL A 108 16.46 14.84 -3.41
C VAL A 108 17.39 14.42 -4.56
N SER A 109 16.91 13.65 -5.55
CA SER A 109 17.68 13.32 -6.75
C SER A 109 16.79 12.85 -7.91
N VAL A 110 16.61 13.65 -8.96
CA VAL A 110 16.02 13.20 -10.23
C VAL A 110 17.13 13.04 -11.26
N ALA A 111 17.25 11.85 -11.86
CA ALA A 111 17.90 11.75 -13.17
C ALA A 111 16.86 12.19 -14.20
N THR A 112 16.83 13.47 -14.55
CA THR A 112 16.05 13.93 -15.71
C THR A 112 16.57 13.17 -16.91
N ASN A 113 15.72 12.35 -17.52
CA ASN A 113 15.94 11.52 -18.72
C ASN A 113 17.21 11.88 -19.50
N ASP A 114 18.37 11.40 -19.03
CA ASP A 114 19.58 11.35 -19.85
C ASP A 114 19.40 10.15 -20.78
N VAL A 115 18.59 10.39 -21.82
CA VAL A 115 18.50 9.56 -23.00
C VAL A 115 19.92 9.46 -23.56
N GLY A 116 20.56 8.30 -23.43
CA GLY A 116 21.67 7.92 -24.30
C GLY A 116 23.06 7.69 -23.71
N PHE A 117 23.23 7.44 -22.40
CA PHE A 117 24.50 6.83 -21.95
C PHE A 117 24.40 5.30 -21.89
N ARG A 118 24.77 4.66 -23.02
CA ARG A 118 25.23 3.26 -23.05
C ARG A 118 26.56 3.16 -22.30
N SER A 119 26.57 3.40 -20.99
CA SER A 119 27.70 2.94 -20.18
C SER A 119 27.48 1.46 -19.91
N SER A 120 28.40 0.61 -20.35
CA SER A 120 28.52 -0.77 -19.90
C SER A 120 28.83 -0.78 -18.40
N CYS A 121 27.82 -0.52 -17.58
CA CYS A 121 27.93 -0.60 -16.14
C CYS A 121 27.60 -2.04 -15.73
N GLU A 122 28.47 -2.62 -14.89
CA GLU A 122 28.26 -3.95 -14.34
C GLU A 122 27.15 -3.87 -13.28
N TYR A 123 26.05 -4.59 -13.52
CA TYR A 123 25.00 -4.76 -12.53
C TYR A 123 25.47 -5.73 -11.46
N LYS A 124 25.30 -5.34 -10.19
CA LYS A 124 25.62 -6.18 -9.03
C LYS A 124 24.37 -6.34 -8.17
N PRO A 125 24.19 -7.50 -7.50
CA PRO A 125 23.12 -7.67 -6.53
C PRO A 125 23.10 -6.52 -5.54
N HIS A 126 21.93 -5.94 -5.31
CA HIS A 126 21.76 -4.77 -4.46
C HIS A 126 20.36 -4.75 -3.86
N THR A 127 20.32 -4.43 -2.57
CA THR A 127 19.08 -4.24 -1.83
C THR A 127 19.13 -2.88 -1.13
N GLU A 128 18.01 -2.18 -1.03
CA GLU A 128 17.95 -0.86 -0.42
C GLU A 128 16.58 -0.63 0.23
N THR A 129 16.58 -0.14 1.46
CA THR A 129 15.35 0.34 2.09
C THR A 129 15.26 1.84 1.87
N PHE A 130 14.16 2.28 1.26
CA PHE A 130 13.85 3.68 1.03
C PHE A 130 12.84 4.14 2.07
N SER A 131 13.31 4.86 3.08
CA SER A 131 12.44 5.46 4.08
C SER A 131 11.71 6.67 3.52
N PHE A 132 10.43 6.78 3.80
CA PHE A 132 9.61 7.93 3.48
C PHE A 132 8.56 8.14 4.58
N LYS A 133 7.92 9.30 4.57
CA LYS A 133 6.82 9.59 5.48
C LYS A 133 5.68 10.20 4.68
N ALA A 134 4.48 9.63 4.83
CA ALA A 134 3.25 10.18 4.26
C ALA A 134 2.30 10.49 5.42
N ASP A 135 2.02 11.78 5.63
CA ASP A 135 1.17 12.22 6.75
C ASP A 135 -0.33 11.94 6.52
N LYS A 136 -0.73 11.61 5.28
CA LYS A 136 -2.07 11.11 4.95
C LYS A 136 -1.98 9.96 3.96
N TRP A 137 -2.94 9.04 4.03
CA TRP A 137 -3.03 7.87 3.17
C TRP A 137 -3.78 8.14 1.87
N THR A 138 -3.42 9.20 1.14
CA THR A 138 -3.91 9.40 -0.23
C THR A 138 -2.90 8.84 -1.23
N LEU A 139 -3.40 8.39 -2.37
CA LEU A 139 -2.58 7.84 -3.44
C LEU A 139 -1.49 8.83 -3.86
N GLY A 140 -1.86 10.10 -4.06
CA GLY A 140 -0.95 11.15 -4.47
C GLY A 140 0.13 11.46 -3.43
N LEU A 141 -0.20 11.48 -2.14
CA LEU A 141 0.77 11.78 -1.08
C LEU A 141 1.75 10.64 -0.86
N ILE A 142 1.28 9.39 -0.91
CA ILE A 142 2.17 8.22 -0.86
C ILE A 142 3.06 8.19 -2.11
N THR A 143 2.50 8.49 -3.29
CA THR A 143 3.28 8.60 -4.54
C THR A 143 4.38 9.66 -4.41
N GLN A 144 4.03 10.86 -3.92
CA GLN A 144 4.98 11.94 -3.70
C GLN A 144 6.10 11.49 -2.75
N ALA A 145 5.76 10.86 -1.63
CA ALA A 145 6.73 10.37 -0.64
C ALA A 145 7.69 9.32 -1.23
N ILE A 146 7.19 8.42 -2.09
CA ILE A 146 8.01 7.43 -2.79
C ILE A 146 8.92 8.11 -3.81
N VAL A 147 8.40 9.03 -4.63
CA VAL A 147 9.20 9.76 -5.63
C VAL A 147 10.34 10.52 -4.95
N THR A 148 10.06 11.23 -3.86
CA THR A 148 11.07 12.04 -3.17
C THR A 148 12.15 11.18 -2.51
N ALA A 149 11.79 10.01 -1.97
CA ALA A 149 12.73 9.08 -1.34
C ALA A 149 13.58 8.28 -2.34
N THR A 150 13.01 7.93 -3.51
CA THR A 150 13.64 6.98 -4.45
C THR A 150 14.20 7.61 -5.71
N GLY A 151 13.66 8.76 -6.13
CA GLY A 151 13.87 9.35 -7.45
C GLY A 151 13.16 8.58 -8.58
N LEU A 152 12.16 7.75 -8.26
CA LEU A 152 11.35 7.05 -9.24
C LEU A 152 10.54 8.00 -10.11
N ALA A 153 10.21 7.51 -11.31
CA ALA A 153 9.20 8.11 -12.16
C ALA A 153 7.84 8.14 -11.44
N ALA A 154 7.06 9.20 -11.66
CA ALA A 154 5.82 9.46 -10.95
C ALA A 154 4.82 8.29 -11.08
N GLY A 155 4.65 7.76 -12.29
CA GLY A 155 3.73 6.66 -12.55
C GLY A 155 4.10 5.37 -11.85
N THR A 156 5.38 4.99 -11.86
CA THR A 156 5.85 3.79 -11.15
C THR A 156 5.65 3.92 -9.64
N ALA A 157 5.96 5.10 -9.09
CA ALA A 157 5.68 5.39 -7.68
C ALA A 157 4.17 5.34 -7.37
N GLY A 158 3.33 5.78 -8.30
CA GLY A 158 1.86 5.68 -8.21
C GLY A 158 1.36 4.24 -8.15
N VAL A 159 1.95 3.32 -8.92
CA VAL A 159 1.64 1.89 -8.84
C VAL A 159 2.00 1.32 -7.47
N ILE A 160 3.20 1.63 -6.96
CA ILE A 160 3.64 1.17 -5.63
C ILE A 160 2.72 1.73 -4.54
N ALA A 161 2.32 3.00 -4.64
CA ALA A 161 1.41 3.65 -3.70
C ALA A 161 0.03 2.98 -3.67
N GLY A 162 -0.54 2.69 -4.84
CA GLY A 162 -1.81 1.97 -4.95
C GLY A 162 -1.72 0.57 -4.31
N ALA A 163 -0.67 -0.18 -4.63
CA ALA A 163 -0.45 -1.51 -4.05
C ALA A 163 -0.32 -1.48 -2.51
N LEU A 164 0.32 -0.46 -1.94
CA LEU A 164 0.39 -0.27 -0.49
C LEU A 164 -1.00 -0.04 0.12
N ILE A 165 -1.81 0.84 -0.47
CA ILE A 165 -3.17 1.11 0.01
C ILE A 165 -4.03 -0.15 -0.06
N ASP A 166 -3.99 -0.87 -1.18
CA ASP A 166 -4.72 -2.12 -1.37
C ASP A 166 -4.28 -3.21 -0.38
N SER A 167 -3.00 -3.27 -0.04
CA SER A 167 -2.47 -4.22 0.93
C SER A 167 -2.93 -3.94 2.35
N VAL A 168 -3.06 -2.66 2.73
CA VAL A 168 -3.65 -2.26 4.01
C VAL A 168 -5.14 -2.58 4.05
N ALA A 169 -5.85 -2.19 2.99
CA ALA A 169 -7.27 -2.41 2.81
C ALA A 169 -7.68 -3.89 2.89
N SER A 170 -6.88 -4.77 2.28
CA SER A 170 -7.09 -6.23 2.31
C SER A 170 -6.60 -6.91 3.59
N GLY A 171 -5.98 -6.17 4.51
CA GLY A 171 -5.43 -6.70 5.76
C GLY A 171 -4.15 -7.53 5.58
N LEU A 172 -3.51 -7.49 4.40
CA LEU A 172 -2.21 -8.14 4.16
C LEU A 172 -1.10 -7.47 4.99
N ILE A 173 -1.20 -6.16 5.18
CA ILE A 173 -0.36 -5.38 6.09
C ILE A 173 -1.24 -4.52 6.99
N SER A 174 -0.79 -4.25 8.22
CA SER A 174 -1.62 -3.54 9.20
C SER A 174 -1.72 -2.03 8.98
N VAL A 175 -0.73 -1.45 8.29
CA VAL A 175 -0.55 0.00 8.16
C VAL A 175 0.33 0.28 6.94
N ILE A 176 0.19 1.47 6.33
CA ILE A 176 1.17 1.94 5.34
C ILE A 176 2.54 2.03 6.04
N PRO A 177 3.58 1.34 5.56
CA PRO A 177 4.90 1.38 6.17
C PRO A 177 5.59 2.73 5.91
N ASP A 178 6.51 3.10 6.81
CA ASP A 178 7.38 4.28 6.65
C ASP A 178 8.59 4.03 5.72
N SER A 179 8.53 2.96 4.94
CA SER A 179 9.56 2.61 3.96
C SER A 179 9.06 1.58 2.96
N VAL A 180 9.74 1.50 1.82
CA VAL A 180 9.65 0.36 0.90
C VAL A 180 11.01 -0.29 0.73
N TYR A 181 11.01 -1.58 0.45
CA TYR A 181 12.21 -2.37 0.27
C TYR A 181 12.42 -2.71 -1.21
N PHE A 182 13.58 -2.36 -1.73
CA PHE A 182 14.02 -2.75 -3.06
C PHE A 182 14.94 -3.97 -2.98
N ASP A 183 14.72 -4.93 -3.88
CA ASP A 183 15.60 -6.06 -4.12
C ASP A 183 15.79 -6.30 -5.62
N GLY A 184 17.05 -6.36 -6.04
CA GLY A 184 17.42 -6.57 -7.43
C GLY A 184 18.88 -6.30 -7.66
N GLU A 185 19.17 -5.48 -8.67
CA GLU A 185 20.53 -5.15 -9.05
C GLU A 185 20.71 -3.65 -9.21
N ARG A 186 21.93 -3.20 -8.92
CA ARG A 186 22.35 -1.82 -9.12
C ARG A 186 23.64 -1.77 -9.91
N CYS A 187 23.69 -0.87 -10.89
CA CYS A 187 24.93 -0.50 -11.55
C CYS A 187 25.30 0.94 -11.18
N VAL A 188 26.61 1.22 -11.12
CA VAL A 188 27.13 2.56 -10.81
C VAL A 188 28.03 3.01 -11.95
N SER A 189 27.79 4.21 -12.48
CA SER A 189 28.68 4.85 -13.46
C SER A 189 29.03 6.26 -13.03
N ARG A 190 30.24 6.72 -13.40
CA ARG A 190 30.71 8.07 -13.14
C ARG A 190 30.92 8.81 -14.46
N SER A 191 30.47 10.06 -14.54
CA SER A 191 30.71 10.93 -15.69
C SER A 191 30.84 12.36 -15.21
N THR A 192 31.96 13.03 -15.50
CA THR A 192 32.18 14.47 -15.26
C THR A 192 31.68 14.96 -13.89
N GLY A 193 32.21 14.39 -12.80
CA GLY A 193 31.83 14.77 -11.42
C GLY A 193 30.48 14.23 -10.92
N LYS A 194 29.68 13.61 -11.78
CA LYS A 194 28.37 13.03 -11.46
C LYS A 194 28.45 11.52 -11.28
N ILE A 195 27.71 11.01 -10.30
CA ILE A 195 27.51 9.59 -10.04
C ILE A 195 26.08 9.23 -10.42
N TYR A 196 25.93 8.23 -11.29
CA TYR A 196 24.65 7.69 -11.69
C TYR A 196 24.51 6.28 -11.11
N TYR A 197 23.43 6.06 -10.37
CA TYR A 197 23.00 4.74 -9.93
C TYR A 197 21.82 4.33 -10.80
N ARG A 198 21.90 3.14 -11.42
CA ARG A 198 20.79 2.55 -12.17
C ARG A 198 20.35 1.29 -11.47
N TYR A 199 19.05 1.14 -11.36
CA TYR A 199 18.38 0.08 -10.63
C TYR A 199 17.55 -0.75 -11.60
N ARG A 200 17.49 -2.05 -11.34
CA ARG A 200 16.49 -2.95 -11.93
C ARG A 200 16.12 -4.02 -10.92
N GLY A 201 14.83 -4.24 -10.67
CA GLY A 201 14.39 -5.20 -9.66
C GLY A 201 12.95 -4.99 -9.23
N ASN A 202 12.65 -5.42 -8.01
CA ASN A 202 11.31 -5.45 -7.46
C ASN A 202 11.21 -4.60 -6.20
N PHE A 203 10.02 -4.08 -5.92
CA PHE A 203 9.68 -3.40 -4.68
C PHE A 203 8.77 -4.26 -3.83
N TYR A 204 9.03 -4.25 -2.54
CA TYR A 204 8.26 -4.92 -1.51
C TYR A 204 7.92 -3.94 -0.39
N ASN A 205 6.92 -4.28 0.42
CA ASN A 205 6.56 -3.53 1.61
C ASN A 205 7.67 -3.54 2.68
N ASP A 206 8.42 -4.64 2.80
CA ASP A 206 9.49 -4.79 3.78
C ASP A 206 10.59 -5.77 3.32
N SER A 207 11.65 -5.90 4.12
CA SER A 207 12.78 -6.79 3.85
C SER A 207 12.46 -8.29 3.94
N SER A 208 11.33 -8.68 4.55
CA SER A 208 10.85 -10.06 4.55
C SER A 208 10.17 -10.42 3.22
N LYS A 209 9.93 -9.43 2.35
CA LYS A 209 9.30 -9.57 1.02
C LYS A 209 7.89 -10.15 1.12
N SER A 210 7.16 -9.76 2.18
CA SER A 210 5.83 -10.30 2.47
C SER A 210 4.79 -9.90 1.42
N VAL A 211 4.91 -8.69 0.85
CA VAL A 211 4.05 -8.20 -0.24
C VAL A 211 4.91 -7.63 -1.36
N LEU A 212 4.69 -8.12 -2.59
CA LEU A 212 5.24 -7.53 -3.82
C LEU A 212 4.40 -6.31 -4.23
N LEU A 213 5.03 -5.14 -4.32
CA LEU A 213 4.36 -3.88 -4.67
C LEU A 213 4.52 -3.51 -6.14
N ALA A 214 5.69 -3.80 -6.72
CA ALA A 214 5.94 -3.62 -8.15
C ALA A 214 7.07 -4.55 -8.62
N GLU A 215 6.92 -5.12 -9.80
CA GLU A 215 7.91 -6.00 -10.42
C GLU A 215 8.62 -5.36 -11.61
N ASN A 216 9.84 -5.83 -11.89
CA ASN A 216 10.60 -5.44 -13.09
C ASN A 216 10.80 -3.93 -13.25
N VAL A 217 10.84 -3.21 -12.13
CA VAL A 217 11.02 -1.76 -12.09
C VAL A 217 12.46 -1.42 -12.43
N SER A 218 12.65 -0.47 -13.36
CA SER A 218 13.97 0.05 -13.72
C SER A 218 13.97 1.57 -13.67
N TRP A 219 14.96 2.16 -12.99
CA TRP A 219 15.10 3.62 -12.90
C TRP A 219 16.55 4.04 -12.67
N SER A 220 16.80 5.34 -12.73
CA SER A 220 18.12 5.93 -12.48
C SER A 220 18.01 7.10 -11.52
N ARG A 221 19.01 7.25 -10.64
CA ARG A 221 19.18 8.42 -9.76
C ARG A 221 20.58 9.01 -9.95
N ARG A 222 20.67 10.34 -9.94
CA ARG A 222 21.93 11.08 -10.08
C ARG A 222 22.32 11.76 -8.77
N TRP A 223 23.58 11.62 -8.39
CA TRP A 223 24.20 12.28 -7.25
C TRP A 223 25.40 13.12 -7.70
N GLY A 224 25.56 14.30 -7.12
CA GLY A 224 26.63 15.26 -7.43
C GLY A 224 26.13 16.54 -8.11
N HIS A 225 26.89 17.63 -7.92
CA HIS A 225 26.66 18.95 -8.55
C HIS A 225 27.25 19.00 -9.96
#